data_AF-A0A1M6VA33-F1
#
_entry.id   AF-A0A1M6VA33-F1
#
_cell.length_a   1.000
_cell.length_b   1.000
_cell.length_c   1.000
_cell.angle_alpha   90.00
_cell.angle_beta   90.00
_cell.angle_gamma   90.00
#
_symmetry.space_group_name_H-M   'P 1'
#
loop_
_entity.id
_entity.type
_entity.pdbx_description
1 polymer ?
#
loop_
_entity_poly.entity_id
_entity_poly.type
_entity_poly.pdbx_seq_one_letter_code
_entity_poly.pdbx_strand_id
1 'polypeptide(L)'
;MGEGKGALGREQVARVVEGQWFSNVMLLVILTNAGVLGWATYGGSALPYLLVAEQVFVGVFVVEMALKLYAWRGSFFREPWNWFDFLIVLISVVPATGPFSVLRILRVLRILRVITAVPQMRVIITALFKSVPGMGTVIGLLLVTIYTSAIIAQQLFGEDVPEFFGDLGVSLYTMFLLLTTENWPDVSDAVLQEHPLGWAFFVIYIVLTAFIMLNLVIGVIVTAMEQEVNEERWEEDQELEAVQHEAVMARLERLGAQVERLDRMLREQRGGGGADGHAGPVPPDGRPEPPVGAGAGPAAGAGAAGAVAALVGEGAAAGGGRDADPGARGNAPLAVEGSGAPEGGPGPLALEGGAIGAHGGSGCAWEEQAFQNARMVSLGVFLGKALARLLPGRTRRNGFPSPNDR
;
A
#
# COMPACT_ATOMS: atom_id res chain seq x y z
N MET A 1 15.46 -49.84 -0.01
CA MET A 1 16.89 -49.59 0.27
C MET A 1 17.36 -48.54 -0.73
N GLY A 2 17.45 -47.25 -0.36
CA GLY A 2 17.79 -46.21 -1.35
C GLY A 2 17.78 -44.72 -0.98
N GLU A 3 17.12 -44.26 0.11
CA GLU A 3 16.81 -42.82 0.25
C GLU A 3 17.67 -42.02 1.26
N GLY A 4 18.67 -42.63 1.90
CA GLY A 4 19.33 -42.03 3.08
C GLY A 4 20.56 -41.12 2.86
N LYS A 5 21.06 -40.89 1.63
CA LYS A 5 22.39 -40.27 1.41
C LYS A 5 22.40 -38.84 0.85
N GLY A 6 21.25 -38.28 0.45
CA GLY A 6 21.18 -36.91 -0.09
C GLY A 6 21.06 -35.78 0.96
N ALA A 7 20.67 -36.11 2.19
CA ALA A 7 20.31 -35.10 3.21
C ALA A 7 21.51 -34.31 3.76
N LEU A 8 22.59 -35.02 4.13
CA LEU A 8 23.75 -34.44 4.83
C LEU A 8 24.43 -33.31 4.04
N GLY A 9 24.66 -33.50 2.73
CA GLY A 9 25.28 -32.47 1.90
C GLY A 9 24.37 -31.25 1.67
N ARG A 10 23.05 -31.47 1.50
CA ARG A 10 22.10 -30.37 1.28
C ARG A 10 21.96 -29.49 2.53
N GLU A 11 21.83 -30.08 3.71
CA GLU A 11 21.70 -29.33 4.97
C GLU A 11 22.98 -28.59 5.37
N GLN A 12 24.15 -29.09 4.96
CA GLN A 12 25.41 -28.37 5.09
C GLN A 12 25.45 -27.16 4.13
N VAL A 13 25.07 -27.33 2.87
CA VAL A 13 25.01 -26.21 1.89
C VAL A 13 23.98 -25.16 2.33
N ALA A 14 22.80 -25.56 2.80
CA ALA A 14 21.79 -24.64 3.34
C ALA A 14 22.36 -23.81 4.51
N ARG A 15 22.99 -24.45 5.51
CA ARG A 15 23.66 -23.77 6.62
C ARG A 15 24.76 -22.80 6.21
N VAL A 16 25.48 -23.08 5.11
CA VAL A 16 26.49 -22.15 4.57
C VAL A 16 25.83 -20.94 3.90
N VAL A 17 24.81 -21.18 3.06
CA VAL A 17 24.08 -20.12 2.33
C VAL A 17 23.28 -19.20 3.26
N GLU A 18 22.73 -19.75 4.35
CA GLU A 18 21.99 -19.02 5.38
C GLU A 18 22.90 -18.27 6.38
N GLY A 19 24.22 -18.52 6.33
CA GLY A 19 25.18 -17.88 7.22
C GLY A 19 25.37 -16.39 6.94
N GLN A 20 25.30 -15.55 7.99
CA GLN A 20 25.54 -14.11 7.87
C GLN A 20 26.89 -13.77 7.21
N TRP A 21 27.93 -14.59 7.43
CA TRP A 21 29.22 -14.47 6.75
C TRP A 21 29.09 -14.56 5.23
N PHE A 22 28.32 -15.53 4.72
CA PHE A 22 28.09 -15.70 3.28
C PHE A 22 27.36 -14.49 2.71
N SER A 23 26.30 -14.02 3.39
CA SER A 23 25.58 -12.81 2.99
C SER A 23 26.50 -11.57 2.95
N ASN A 24 27.35 -11.37 3.97
CA ASN A 24 28.29 -10.25 4.04
C ASN A 24 29.37 -10.33 2.94
N VAL A 25 29.87 -11.52 2.62
CA VAL A 25 30.80 -11.74 1.49
C VAL A 25 30.11 -11.40 0.18
N MET A 26 28.89 -11.89 -0.06
CA MET A 26 28.14 -11.58 -1.27
C MET A 26 27.84 -10.08 -1.40
N LEU A 27 27.50 -9.39 -0.30
CA LEU A 27 27.33 -7.93 -0.29
C LEU A 27 28.64 -7.21 -0.67
N LEU A 28 29.78 -7.59 -0.12
CA LEU A 28 31.08 -7.02 -0.47
C LEU A 28 31.42 -7.27 -1.95
N VAL A 29 31.12 -8.45 -2.48
CA VAL A 29 31.28 -8.79 -3.91
C VAL A 29 30.39 -7.90 -4.79
N ILE A 30 29.13 -7.65 -4.41
CA ILE A 30 28.22 -6.75 -5.14
C ILE A 30 28.74 -5.31 -5.12
N LEU A 31 29.14 -4.78 -3.95
CA LEU A 31 29.68 -3.42 -3.82
C LEU A 31 30.98 -3.23 -4.62
N THR A 32 31.87 -4.22 -4.59
CA THR A 32 33.11 -4.21 -5.38
C THR A 32 32.81 -4.24 -6.87
N ASN A 33 31.85 -5.06 -7.31
CA ASN A 33 31.43 -5.11 -8.71
C ASN A 33 30.80 -3.78 -9.18
N ALA A 34 29.99 -3.13 -8.34
CA ALA A 34 29.44 -1.80 -8.65
C ALA A 34 30.54 -0.74 -8.83
N GLY A 35 31.57 -0.75 -7.97
CA GLY A 35 32.74 0.13 -8.12
C GLY A 35 33.54 -0.13 -9.41
N VAL A 36 33.75 -1.41 -9.76
CA VAL A 36 34.40 -1.82 -11.02
C VAL A 36 33.61 -1.37 -12.25
N LEU A 37 32.28 -1.52 -12.24
CA LEU A 37 31.41 -1.06 -13.32
C LEU A 37 31.42 0.48 -13.45
N GLY A 38 31.42 1.19 -12.32
CA GLY A 38 31.62 2.65 -12.30
C GLY A 38 32.95 3.06 -12.95
N TRP A 39 34.05 2.41 -12.58
CA TRP A 39 35.38 2.67 -13.17
C TRP A 39 35.42 2.37 -14.67
N ALA A 40 34.80 1.27 -15.12
CA ALA A 40 34.76 0.90 -16.55
C ALA A 40 34.17 2.00 -17.45
N THR A 41 33.33 2.90 -16.90
CA THR A 41 32.75 4.04 -17.61
C THR A 41 33.79 5.08 -18.06
N TYR A 42 34.90 5.24 -17.33
CA TYR A 42 35.98 6.18 -17.70
C TYR A 42 36.89 5.65 -18.83
N GLY A 43 36.76 4.37 -19.20
CA GLY A 43 37.58 3.74 -20.24
C GLY A 43 39.07 3.66 -19.92
N GLY A 44 39.90 3.67 -20.97
CA GLY A 44 41.37 3.62 -20.86
C GLY A 44 41.97 2.21 -20.84
N SER A 45 43.27 2.12 -20.57
CA SER A 45 44.07 0.88 -20.66
C SER A 45 43.67 -0.22 -19.67
N ALA A 46 42.95 0.13 -18.59
CA ALA A 46 42.44 -0.83 -17.60
C ALA A 46 41.22 -1.62 -18.11
N LEU A 47 40.51 -1.12 -19.14
CA LEU A 47 39.21 -1.66 -19.57
C LEU A 47 39.21 -3.19 -19.83
N PRO A 48 40.20 -3.81 -20.51
CA PRO A 48 40.21 -5.26 -20.72
C PRO A 48 40.23 -6.05 -19.40
N TYR A 49 40.97 -5.57 -18.40
CA TYR A 49 41.05 -6.22 -17.08
C TYR A 49 39.75 -6.04 -16.28
N LEU A 50 39.10 -4.88 -16.38
CA LEU A 50 37.80 -4.62 -15.75
C LEU A 50 36.70 -5.53 -16.33
N LEU A 51 36.69 -5.75 -17.66
CA LEU A 51 35.75 -6.67 -18.31
C LEU A 51 35.96 -8.13 -17.88
N VAL A 52 37.22 -8.57 -17.70
CA VAL A 52 37.51 -9.90 -17.12
C VAL A 52 37.02 -9.99 -15.67
N ALA A 53 37.24 -8.95 -14.86
CA ALA A 53 36.73 -8.90 -13.49
C ALA A 53 35.19 -8.97 -13.44
N GLU A 54 34.47 -8.25 -14.30
CA GLU A 54 33.01 -8.37 -14.44
C GLU A 54 32.55 -9.80 -14.72
N GLN A 55 33.26 -10.53 -15.58
CA GLN A 55 32.93 -11.92 -15.89
C GLN A 55 33.21 -12.87 -14.72
N VAL A 56 34.26 -12.61 -13.92
CA VAL A 56 34.50 -13.31 -12.65
C VAL A 56 33.36 -13.04 -11.65
N PHE A 57 32.92 -11.79 -11.51
CA PHE A 57 31.79 -11.44 -10.63
C PHE A 57 30.48 -12.14 -11.05
N VAL A 58 30.17 -12.18 -12.35
CA VAL A 58 29.02 -12.97 -12.85
C VAL A 58 29.19 -14.46 -12.53
N GLY A 59 30.39 -15.02 -12.68
CA GLY A 59 30.69 -16.40 -12.30
C GLY A 59 30.39 -16.69 -10.82
N VAL A 60 30.82 -15.81 -9.91
CA VAL A 60 30.52 -15.90 -8.47
C VAL A 60 29.02 -15.86 -8.21
N PHE A 61 28.28 -14.95 -8.86
CA PHE A 61 26.82 -14.86 -8.72
C PHE A 61 26.07 -16.09 -9.28
N VAL A 62 26.58 -16.72 -10.35
CA VAL A 62 26.02 -17.97 -10.88
C VAL A 62 26.25 -19.13 -9.90
N VAL A 63 27.43 -19.22 -9.28
CA VAL A 63 27.72 -20.24 -8.25
C VAL A 63 26.85 -20.04 -7.01
N GLU A 64 26.74 -18.80 -6.52
CA GLU A 64 25.84 -18.41 -5.42
C GLU A 64 24.39 -18.83 -5.70
N MET A 65 23.90 -18.53 -6.91
CA MET A 65 22.55 -18.88 -7.36
C MET A 65 22.34 -20.40 -7.44
N ALA A 66 23.31 -21.14 -7.97
CA ALA A 66 23.27 -22.60 -8.03
C ALA A 66 23.23 -23.24 -6.61
N LEU A 67 23.98 -22.69 -5.65
CA LEU A 67 23.96 -23.13 -4.25
C LEU A 67 22.59 -22.86 -3.60
N LYS A 68 22.01 -21.66 -3.78
CA LYS A 68 20.65 -21.31 -3.30
C LYS A 68 19.58 -22.25 -3.90
N LEU A 69 19.64 -22.50 -5.20
CA LEU A 69 18.71 -23.42 -5.90
C LEU A 69 18.85 -24.87 -5.40
N TYR A 70 20.08 -25.34 -5.15
CA TYR A 70 20.32 -26.68 -4.62
C TYR A 70 19.84 -26.85 -3.18
N ALA A 71 20.05 -25.84 -2.33
CA ALA A 71 19.60 -25.82 -0.94
C ALA A 71 18.06 -25.82 -0.83
N TRP A 72 17.40 -24.82 -1.44
CA TRP A 72 15.98 -24.54 -1.20
C TRP A 72 15.01 -25.13 -2.24
N ARG A 73 15.50 -25.54 -3.42
CA ARG A 73 14.73 -26.24 -4.48
C ARG A 73 13.37 -25.58 -4.77
N GLY A 74 12.25 -26.29 -4.57
CA GLY A 74 10.91 -25.74 -4.81
C GLY A 74 10.53 -24.57 -3.87
N SER A 75 11.16 -24.44 -2.70
CA SER A 75 10.95 -23.30 -1.81
C SER A 75 11.63 -22.03 -2.31
N PHE A 76 12.65 -22.14 -3.16
CA PHE A 76 13.33 -20.99 -3.78
C PHE A 76 12.34 -20.10 -4.54
N PHE A 77 11.45 -20.71 -5.33
CA PHE A 77 10.50 -20.02 -6.20
C PHE A 77 9.26 -19.47 -5.48
N ARG A 78 9.11 -19.73 -4.17
CA ARG A 78 8.04 -19.13 -3.35
C ARG A 78 8.41 -17.76 -2.77
N GLU A 79 9.70 -17.42 -2.77
CA GLU A 79 10.24 -16.20 -2.20
C GLU A 79 10.49 -15.16 -3.31
N PRO A 80 9.74 -14.04 -3.37
CA PRO A 80 9.84 -13.06 -4.47
C PRO A 80 11.27 -12.51 -4.66
N TRP A 81 11.99 -12.30 -3.56
CA TRP A 81 13.36 -11.79 -3.58
C TRP A 81 14.36 -12.76 -4.23
N ASN A 82 14.14 -14.07 -4.06
CA ASN A 82 14.95 -15.10 -4.71
C ASN A 82 14.67 -15.16 -6.23
N TRP A 83 13.40 -15.00 -6.63
CA TRP A 83 13.04 -14.91 -8.05
C TRP A 83 13.69 -13.69 -8.72
N PHE A 84 13.68 -12.53 -8.06
CA PHE A 84 14.32 -11.31 -8.57
C PHE A 84 15.84 -11.46 -8.74
N ASP A 85 16.54 -12.03 -7.74
CA ASP A 85 17.96 -12.37 -7.85
C ASP A 85 18.22 -13.33 -9.04
N PHE A 86 17.35 -14.34 -9.23
CA PHE A 86 17.46 -15.29 -10.34
C PHE A 86 17.32 -14.62 -11.71
N LEU A 87 16.35 -13.71 -11.89
CA LEU A 87 16.19 -12.94 -13.12
C LEU A 87 17.45 -12.09 -13.43
N ILE A 88 18.00 -11.41 -12.43
CA ILE A 88 19.21 -10.58 -12.61
C ILE A 88 20.42 -11.43 -13.02
N VAL A 89 20.60 -12.59 -12.40
CA VAL A 89 21.67 -13.53 -12.77
C VAL A 89 21.45 -14.07 -14.18
N LEU A 90 20.22 -14.40 -14.56
CA LEU A 90 19.87 -14.84 -15.92
C LEU A 90 20.22 -13.77 -16.98
N ILE A 91 19.75 -12.53 -16.81
CA ILE A 91 20.07 -11.40 -17.71
C ILE A 91 21.58 -11.16 -17.79
N SER A 92 22.31 -11.40 -16.70
CA SER A 92 23.77 -11.22 -16.64
C SER A 92 24.56 -12.30 -17.39
N VAL A 93 24.02 -13.51 -17.52
CA VAL A 93 24.65 -14.64 -18.24
C VAL A 93 24.33 -14.63 -19.73
N VAL A 94 23.14 -14.17 -20.12
CA VAL A 94 22.72 -14.17 -21.54
C VAL A 94 23.71 -13.34 -22.40
N PRO A 95 24.23 -13.89 -23.51
CA PRO A 95 25.07 -13.15 -24.45
C PRO A 95 24.32 -11.99 -25.10
N ALA A 96 24.78 -10.76 -24.88
CA ALA A 96 24.20 -9.56 -25.48
C ALA A 96 24.68 -9.34 -26.92
N THR A 97 24.32 -10.28 -27.80
CA THR A 97 24.64 -10.31 -29.24
C THR A 97 23.39 -10.16 -30.09
N GLY A 98 23.50 -9.49 -31.24
CA GLY A 98 22.37 -9.27 -32.16
C GLY A 98 21.24 -8.43 -31.53
N PRO A 99 19.97 -8.85 -31.63
CA PRO A 99 18.83 -8.07 -31.13
C PRO A 99 18.81 -7.90 -29.61
N PHE A 100 19.59 -8.71 -28.87
CA PHE A 100 19.72 -8.64 -27.43
C PHE A 100 20.80 -7.63 -26.96
N SER A 101 21.19 -6.68 -27.81
CA SER A 101 22.15 -5.62 -27.47
C SER A 101 21.73 -4.81 -26.23
N VAL A 102 20.43 -4.55 -26.06
CA VAL A 102 19.85 -3.85 -24.89
C VAL A 102 20.14 -4.59 -23.57
N LEU A 103 20.23 -5.93 -23.59
CA LEU A 103 20.58 -6.72 -22.40
C LEU A 103 21.98 -6.36 -21.86
N ARG A 104 22.87 -5.81 -22.70
CA ARG A 104 24.18 -5.29 -22.25
C ARG A 104 24.01 -4.16 -21.24
N ILE A 105 23.07 -3.25 -21.48
CA ILE A 105 22.78 -2.11 -20.61
C ILE A 105 22.07 -2.61 -19.35
N LEU A 106 21.09 -3.51 -19.49
CA LEU A 106 20.35 -4.10 -18.37
C LEU A 106 21.25 -4.89 -17.38
N ARG A 107 22.50 -5.21 -17.73
CA ARG A 107 23.47 -5.75 -16.77
C ARG A 107 23.72 -4.80 -15.59
N VAL A 108 23.53 -3.49 -15.74
CA VAL A 108 23.62 -2.50 -14.65
C VAL A 108 22.61 -2.79 -13.53
N LEU A 109 21.49 -3.44 -13.85
CA LEU A 109 20.48 -3.85 -12.86
C LEU A 109 21.04 -4.82 -11.81
N ARG A 110 22.23 -5.43 -12.02
CA ARG A 110 22.92 -6.19 -10.97
C ARG A 110 23.26 -5.38 -9.72
N ILE A 111 23.38 -4.05 -9.83
CA ILE A 111 23.54 -3.17 -8.67
C ILE A 111 22.29 -3.23 -7.77
N LEU A 112 21.10 -3.48 -8.33
CA LEU A 112 19.88 -3.68 -7.55
C LEU A 112 19.95 -4.92 -6.64
N ARG A 113 20.92 -5.82 -6.80
CA ARG A 113 21.18 -6.89 -5.82
C ARG A 113 21.65 -6.37 -4.46
N VAL A 114 22.04 -5.10 -4.33
CA VAL A 114 22.21 -4.49 -2.99
C VAL A 114 20.88 -4.47 -2.23
N ILE A 115 19.76 -4.22 -2.90
CA ILE A 115 18.41 -4.23 -2.30
C ILE A 115 18.07 -5.63 -1.78
N THR A 116 18.42 -6.68 -2.53
CA THR A 116 18.19 -8.07 -2.08
C THR A 116 19.22 -8.53 -1.06
N ALA A 117 20.46 -8.05 -1.09
CA ALA A 117 21.48 -8.40 -0.10
C ALA A 117 21.22 -7.76 1.28
N VAL A 118 20.59 -6.58 1.34
CA VAL A 118 20.35 -5.82 2.58
C VAL A 118 18.90 -6.01 3.08
N PRO A 119 18.65 -6.72 4.20
CA PRO A 119 17.30 -7.00 4.68
C PRO A 119 16.46 -5.75 4.93
N GLN A 120 17.07 -4.67 5.42
CA GLN A 120 16.40 -3.39 5.68
C GLN A 120 15.82 -2.78 4.39
N MET A 121 16.53 -2.87 3.26
CA MET A 121 16.04 -2.41 1.96
C MET A 121 14.85 -3.24 1.48
N ARG A 122 14.89 -4.57 1.70
CA ARG A 122 13.73 -5.44 1.42
C ARG A 122 12.51 -5.04 2.23
N VAL A 123 12.66 -4.73 3.52
CA VAL A 123 11.54 -4.31 4.38
C VAL A 123 10.90 -3.02 3.86
N ILE A 124 11.70 -2.00 3.57
CA ILE A 124 11.23 -0.71 3.04
C ILE A 124 10.45 -0.92 1.73
N ILE A 125 11.02 -1.65 0.77
CA ILE A 125 10.38 -1.85 -0.55
C ILE A 125 9.17 -2.79 -0.44
N THR A 126 9.18 -3.76 0.47
CA THR A 126 7.99 -4.58 0.76
C THR A 126 6.87 -3.73 1.34
N ALA A 127 7.17 -2.78 2.24
CA ALA A 127 6.19 -1.85 2.78
C ALA A 127 5.60 -0.93 1.68
N LEU A 128 6.45 -0.40 0.79
CA LEU A 128 6.01 0.37 -0.38
C LEU A 128 5.08 -0.44 -1.30
N PHE A 129 5.40 -1.70 -1.60
CA PHE A 129 4.52 -2.54 -2.41
C PHE A 129 3.25 -3.02 -1.67
N LYS A 130 3.27 -3.10 -0.33
CA LYS A 130 2.10 -3.46 0.48
C LYS A 130 1.02 -2.37 0.51
N SER A 131 1.36 -1.09 0.32
CA SER A 131 0.36 -0.01 0.28
C SER A 131 -0.34 0.11 -1.08
N VAL A 132 0.31 -0.30 -2.19
CA VAL A 132 -0.25 -0.19 -3.56
C VAL A 132 -1.64 -0.85 -3.74
N PRO A 133 -1.90 -2.08 -3.26
CA PRO A 133 -3.21 -2.73 -3.45
C PRO A 133 -4.41 -1.95 -2.91
N GLY A 134 -4.26 -1.24 -1.79
CA GLY A 134 -5.34 -0.44 -1.20
C GLY A 134 -5.83 0.69 -2.12
N MET A 135 -4.99 1.12 -3.07
CA MET A 135 -5.29 2.20 -4.02
C MET A 135 -5.69 1.70 -5.41
N GLY A 136 -5.79 0.38 -5.63
CA GLY A 136 -5.97 -0.20 -6.97
C GLY A 136 -7.11 0.41 -7.77
N THR A 137 -8.22 0.78 -7.10
CA THR A 137 -9.37 1.46 -7.71
C THR A 137 -9.04 2.85 -8.25
N VAL A 138 -8.29 3.66 -7.49
CA VAL A 138 -7.92 5.04 -7.89
C VAL A 138 -6.84 5.03 -8.96
N ILE A 139 -5.87 4.11 -8.85
CA ILE A 139 -4.85 3.87 -9.88
C ILE A 139 -5.52 3.39 -11.18
N GLY A 140 -6.49 2.48 -11.09
CA GLY A 140 -7.28 2.02 -12.22
C GLY A 140 -8.07 3.15 -12.89
N LEU A 141 -8.73 4.01 -12.11
CA LEU A 141 -9.41 5.19 -12.63
C LEU A 141 -8.43 6.13 -13.36
N LEU A 142 -7.27 6.41 -12.77
CA LEU A 142 -6.24 7.25 -13.38
C LEU A 142 -5.75 6.69 -14.72
N LEU A 143 -5.46 5.37 -14.79
CA LEU A 143 -5.06 4.71 -16.03
C LEU A 143 -6.15 4.74 -17.11
N VAL A 144 -7.42 4.57 -16.74
CA VAL A 144 -8.56 4.70 -17.65
C VAL A 144 -8.71 6.14 -18.15
N THR A 145 -8.49 7.15 -17.30
CA THR A 145 -8.47 8.56 -17.71
C THR A 145 -7.34 8.83 -18.71
N ILE A 146 -6.10 8.43 -18.42
CA ILE A 146 -4.96 8.59 -19.34
C ILE A 146 -5.25 7.93 -20.70
N TYR A 147 -5.71 6.67 -20.69
CA TYR A 147 -5.99 5.90 -21.90
C TYR A 147 -7.11 6.51 -22.75
N THR A 148 -8.22 6.91 -22.11
CA THR A 148 -9.35 7.53 -22.81
C THR A 148 -8.99 8.89 -23.38
N SER A 149 -8.27 9.72 -22.60
CA SER A 149 -7.77 11.02 -23.07
C SER A 149 -6.75 10.89 -24.19
N ALA A 150 -5.90 9.84 -24.19
CA ALA A 150 -4.96 9.59 -25.28
C ALA A 150 -5.69 9.26 -26.59
N ILE A 151 -6.73 8.42 -26.55
CA ILE A 151 -7.55 8.12 -27.74
C ILE A 151 -8.27 9.37 -28.25
N ILE A 152 -8.82 10.19 -27.34
CA ILE A 152 -9.49 11.45 -27.71
C ILE A 152 -8.48 12.41 -28.36
N ALA A 153 -7.31 12.62 -27.73
CA ALA A 153 -6.27 13.51 -28.27
C ALA A 153 -5.74 13.03 -29.63
N GLN A 154 -5.52 11.72 -29.82
CA GLN A 154 -5.14 11.15 -31.10
C GLN A 154 -6.20 11.42 -32.19
N GLN A 155 -7.49 11.29 -31.87
CA GLN A 155 -8.58 11.52 -32.83
C GLN A 155 -8.85 13.00 -33.12
N LEU A 156 -8.53 13.90 -32.18
CA LEU A 156 -8.73 15.35 -32.37
C LEU A 156 -7.53 16.05 -33.01
N PHE A 157 -6.31 15.60 -32.73
CA PHE A 157 -5.07 16.35 -33.04
C PHE A 157 -4.03 15.52 -33.79
N GLY A 158 -4.24 14.22 -34.01
CA GLY A 158 -3.21 13.32 -34.55
C GLY A 158 -2.83 13.54 -36.01
N GLU A 159 -3.73 14.10 -36.83
CA GLU A 159 -3.42 14.47 -38.22
C GLU A 159 -2.61 15.77 -38.29
N ASP A 160 -2.95 16.76 -37.46
CA ASP A 160 -2.35 18.10 -37.50
C ASP A 160 -1.05 18.22 -36.67
N VAL A 161 -0.98 17.50 -35.53
CA VAL A 161 0.15 17.54 -34.59
C VAL A 161 0.69 16.12 -34.32
N PRO A 162 1.22 15.43 -35.36
CA PRO A 162 1.63 14.03 -35.26
C PRO A 162 2.82 13.78 -34.32
N GLU A 163 3.63 14.81 -34.03
CA GLU A 163 4.75 14.72 -33.07
C GLU A 163 4.28 14.36 -31.66
N PHE A 164 3.11 14.86 -31.24
CA PHE A 164 2.53 14.61 -29.93
C PHE A 164 1.37 13.63 -29.94
N PHE A 165 0.69 13.46 -31.09
CA PHE A 165 -0.57 12.71 -31.18
C PHE A 165 -0.69 11.77 -32.39
N GLY A 166 0.39 11.50 -33.13
CA GLY A 166 0.31 10.75 -34.40
C GLY A 166 -0.11 9.28 -34.29
N ASP A 167 0.21 8.62 -33.17
CA ASP A 167 -0.30 7.29 -32.84
C ASP A 167 -0.69 7.16 -31.36
N LEU A 168 -1.30 6.03 -30.98
CA LEU A 168 -1.80 5.79 -29.63
C LEU A 168 -0.67 5.72 -28.59
N GLY A 169 0.48 5.17 -28.94
CA GLY A 169 1.65 5.08 -28.05
C GLY A 169 2.27 6.45 -27.80
N VAL A 170 2.43 7.26 -28.85
CA VAL A 170 2.88 8.66 -28.74
C VAL A 170 1.87 9.46 -27.92
N SER A 171 0.57 9.34 -28.20
CA SER A 171 -0.50 10.02 -27.46
C SER A 171 -0.55 9.62 -25.97
N LEU A 172 -0.34 8.35 -25.66
CA LEU A 172 -0.24 7.85 -24.27
C LEU A 172 0.97 8.44 -23.54
N TYR A 173 2.12 8.54 -24.22
CA TYR A 173 3.31 9.19 -23.66
C TYR A 173 3.07 10.68 -23.41
N THR A 174 2.48 11.40 -24.36
CA THR A 174 2.11 12.83 -24.20
C THR A 174 1.10 13.03 -23.06
N MET A 175 0.07 12.18 -22.95
CA MET A 175 -0.87 12.26 -21.81
C MET A 175 -0.18 11.99 -20.46
N PHE A 176 0.80 11.08 -20.41
CA PHE A 176 1.60 10.84 -19.21
C PHE A 176 2.50 12.04 -18.86
N LEU A 177 3.09 12.70 -19.86
CA LEU A 177 3.85 13.95 -19.71
C LEU A 177 3.00 15.06 -19.09
N LEU A 178 1.80 15.26 -19.66
CA LEU A 178 0.83 16.26 -19.20
C LEU A 178 0.26 15.94 -17.81
N LEU A 179 0.19 14.66 -17.41
CA LEU A 179 -0.16 14.26 -16.04
C LEU A 179 0.89 14.73 -15.02
N THR A 180 2.17 14.76 -15.38
CA THR A 180 3.21 15.36 -14.53
C THR A 180 3.29 16.88 -14.70
N THR A 181 2.37 17.49 -15.47
CA THR A 181 2.35 18.91 -15.89
C THR A 181 3.62 19.38 -16.60
N GLU A 182 4.41 18.43 -17.10
CA GLU A 182 5.71 18.67 -17.74
C GLU A 182 5.46 18.98 -19.23
N ASN A 183 6.27 19.90 -19.77
CA ASN A 183 6.18 20.42 -21.14
C ASN A 183 4.77 20.84 -21.66
N TRP A 184 3.82 21.15 -20.77
CA TRP A 184 2.44 21.43 -21.19
C TRP A 184 2.26 22.64 -22.11
N PRO A 185 3.03 23.75 -22.00
CA PRO A 185 2.86 24.92 -22.88
C PRO A 185 3.14 24.56 -24.33
N ASP A 186 4.30 23.97 -24.62
CA ASP A 186 4.75 23.58 -25.96
C ASP A 186 3.75 22.64 -26.67
N VAL A 187 3.23 21.64 -25.94
CA VAL A 187 2.18 20.74 -26.46
C VAL A 187 0.88 21.50 -26.75
N SER A 188 0.50 22.44 -25.87
CA SER A 188 -0.72 23.24 -26.06
C SER A 188 -0.59 24.27 -27.17
N ASP A 189 0.57 24.92 -27.33
CA ASP A 189 0.87 25.95 -28.33
C ASP A 189 1.01 25.34 -29.73
N ALA A 190 1.54 24.13 -29.84
CA ALA A 190 1.52 23.35 -31.09
C ALA A 190 0.09 23.08 -31.56
N VAL A 191 -0.80 22.68 -30.63
CA VAL A 191 -2.22 22.46 -30.95
C VAL A 191 -2.98 23.77 -31.18
N LEU A 192 -2.63 24.87 -30.50
CA LEU A 192 -3.34 26.16 -30.61
C LEU A 192 -3.21 26.83 -31.99
N GLN A 193 -2.14 26.51 -32.72
CA GLN A 193 -1.91 27.01 -34.08
C GLN A 193 -2.99 26.53 -35.06
N GLU A 194 -3.46 25.28 -34.91
CA GLU A 194 -4.47 24.66 -35.77
C GLU A 194 -5.86 24.59 -35.10
N HIS A 195 -5.91 24.45 -33.78
CA HIS A 195 -7.13 24.28 -32.97
C HIS A 195 -7.23 25.33 -31.85
N PRO A 196 -7.84 26.52 -32.10
CA PRO A 196 -7.90 27.62 -31.13
C PRO A 196 -8.59 27.32 -29.80
N LEU A 197 -9.36 26.23 -29.71
CA LEU A 197 -10.02 25.76 -28.47
C LEU A 197 -9.31 24.55 -27.82
N GLY A 198 -8.20 24.07 -28.39
CA GLY A 198 -7.47 22.88 -27.92
C GLY A 198 -6.94 23.00 -26.49
N TRP A 199 -6.56 24.21 -26.05
CA TRP A 199 -6.15 24.48 -24.66
C TRP A 199 -7.18 24.02 -23.63
N ALA A 200 -8.49 24.08 -23.96
CA ALA A 200 -9.55 23.71 -23.03
C ALA A 200 -9.52 22.20 -22.72
N PHE A 201 -9.18 21.36 -23.71
CA PHE A 201 -8.99 19.93 -23.50
C PHE A 201 -7.85 19.67 -22.51
N PHE A 202 -6.69 20.32 -22.71
CA PHE A 202 -5.53 20.15 -21.83
C PHE A 202 -5.77 20.67 -20.42
N VAL A 203 -6.40 21.84 -20.26
CA VAL A 203 -6.74 22.39 -18.94
C VAL A 203 -7.74 21.48 -18.20
N ILE A 204 -8.77 20.97 -18.88
CA ILE A 204 -9.72 20.02 -18.28
C ILE A 204 -9.00 18.72 -17.88
N TYR A 205 -8.13 18.19 -18.74
CA TYR A 205 -7.34 16.99 -18.47
C TYR A 205 -6.44 17.18 -17.24
N ILE A 206 -5.64 18.25 -17.21
CA ILE A 206 -4.72 18.56 -16.10
C ILE A 206 -5.47 18.77 -14.79
N VAL A 207 -6.59 19.50 -14.78
CA VAL A 207 -7.40 19.68 -13.56
C VAL A 207 -8.01 18.36 -13.09
N LEU A 208 -8.47 17.51 -14.01
CA LEU A 208 -9.04 16.19 -13.69
C LEU A 208 -7.97 15.24 -13.13
N THR A 209 -6.82 15.11 -13.79
CA THR A 209 -5.74 14.21 -13.34
C THR A 209 -5.05 14.72 -12.09
N ALA A 210 -4.87 16.03 -11.92
CA ALA A 210 -4.38 16.61 -10.66
C ALA A 210 -5.34 16.35 -9.50
N PHE A 211 -6.66 16.41 -9.72
CA PHE A 211 -7.65 16.04 -8.71
C PHE A 211 -7.62 14.54 -8.37
N ILE A 212 -7.49 13.66 -9.37
CA ILE A 212 -7.34 12.22 -9.14
C ILE A 212 -6.04 11.91 -8.39
N MET A 213 -4.92 12.54 -8.76
CA MET A 213 -3.62 12.41 -8.09
C MET A 213 -3.66 12.93 -6.65
N LEU A 214 -4.35 14.05 -6.38
CA LEU A 214 -4.55 14.55 -5.03
C LEU A 214 -5.36 13.56 -4.18
N ASN A 215 -6.44 13.00 -4.73
CA ASN A 215 -7.23 11.97 -4.05
C ASN A 215 -6.46 10.66 -3.88
N LEU A 216 -5.53 10.33 -4.78
CA LEU A 216 -4.62 9.19 -4.63
C LEU A 216 -3.68 9.41 -3.45
N VAL A 217 -3.04 10.58 -3.34
CA VAL A 217 -2.15 10.92 -2.21
C VAL A 217 -2.91 10.95 -0.89
N ILE A 218 -4.10 11.56 -0.85
CA ILE A 218 -4.97 11.52 0.33
C ILE A 218 -5.36 10.07 0.65
N GLY A 219 -5.65 9.25 -0.36
CA GLY A 219 -5.89 7.81 -0.21
C GLY A 219 -4.72 7.05 0.43
N VAL A 220 -3.47 7.27 -0.03
CA VAL A 220 -2.26 6.69 0.61
C VAL A 220 -2.26 7.03 2.10
N ILE A 221 -2.42 8.31 2.43
CA ILE A 221 -2.26 8.84 3.78
C ILE A 221 -3.38 8.32 4.68
N VAL A 222 -4.63 8.37 4.23
CA VAL A 222 -5.79 7.86 4.97
C VAL A 222 -5.66 6.37 5.20
N THR A 223 -5.35 5.56 4.17
CA THR A 223 -5.17 4.11 4.35
C THR A 223 -4.00 3.77 5.28
N ALA A 224 -2.91 4.54 5.27
CA ALA A 224 -1.81 4.34 6.21
C ALA A 224 -2.21 4.67 7.66
N MET A 225 -2.91 5.79 7.89
CA MET A 225 -3.40 6.18 9.21
C MET A 225 -4.52 5.25 9.73
N GLU A 226 -5.42 4.80 8.85
CA GLU A 226 -6.46 3.83 9.18
C GLU A 226 -5.87 2.48 9.57
N GLN A 227 -4.77 2.04 8.96
CA GLN A 227 -4.09 0.80 9.35
C GLN A 227 -3.54 0.87 10.78
N GLU A 228 -2.84 1.96 11.13
CA GLU A 228 -2.27 2.16 12.47
C GLU A 228 -3.37 2.23 13.55
N VAL A 229 -4.38 3.09 13.37
CA VAL A 229 -5.49 3.26 14.33
C VAL A 229 -6.36 2.01 14.46
N ASN A 230 -6.55 1.26 13.37
CA ASN A 230 -7.36 0.04 13.40
C ASN A 230 -6.59 -1.15 14.00
N GLU A 231 -5.26 -1.20 13.90
CA GLU A 231 -4.44 -2.22 14.58
C GLU A 231 -4.50 -2.05 16.11
N GLU A 232 -4.24 -0.83 16.63
CA GLU A 232 -4.38 -0.50 18.06
C GLU A 232 -5.78 -0.89 18.60
N ARG A 233 -6.83 -0.49 17.89
CA ARG A 233 -8.21 -0.77 18.30
C ARG A 233 -8.54 -2.28 18.32
N TRP A 234 -7.96 -3.06 17.42
CA TRP A 234 -8.18 -4.52 17.39
C TRP A 234 -7.46 -5.22 18.55
N GLU A 235 -6.36 -4.66 19.05
CA GLU A 235 -5.72 -5.12 20.28
C GLU A 235 -6.58 -4.78 21.50
N GLU A 236 -7.07 -3.53 21.62
CA GLU A 236 -7.99 -3.12 22.70
C GLU A 236 -9.27 -3.97 22.77
N ASP A 237 -9.95 -4.19 21.64
CA ASP A 237 -11.17 -5.00 21.58
C ASP A 237 -10.89 -6.47 21.98
N GLN A 238 -9.72 -7.03 21.62
CA GLN A 238 -9.30 -8.38 22.05
C GLN A 238 -9.00 -8.48 23.55
N GLU A 239 -8.36 -7.47 24.15
CA GLU A 239 -8.14 -7.43 25.60
C GLU A 239 -9.47 -7.34 26.36
N LEU A 240 -10.40 -6.50 25.89
CA LEU A 240 -11.74 -6.36 26.47
C LEU A 240 -12.54 -7.66 26.36
N GLU A 241 -12.52 -8.34 25.21
CA GLU A 241 -13.16 -9.65 25.04
C GLU A 241 -12.56 -10.70 25.96
N ALA A 242 -11.22 -10.75 26.12
CA ALA A 242 -10.56 -11.69 27.02
C ALA A 242 -10.97 -11.47 28.49
N VAL A 243 -10.97 -10.22 28.96
CA VAL A 243 -11.40 -9.86 30.32
C VAL A 243 -12.88 -10.18 30.56
N GLN A 244 -13.74 -9.94 29.56
CA GLN A 244 -15.16 -10.32 29.63
C GLN A 244 -15.33 -11.84 29.67
N HIS A 245 -14.58 -12.58 28.86
CA HIS A 245 -14.65 -14.04 28.82
C HIS A 245 -14.22 -14.66 30.15
N GLU A 246 -13.14 -14.17 30.75
CA GLU A 246 -12.70 -14.59 32.10
C GLU A 246 -13.76 -14.29 33.15
N ALA A 247 -14.35 -13.08 33.14
CA ALA A 247 -15.41 -12.70 34.07
C ALA A 247 -16.69 -13.55 33.92
N VAL A 248 -17.07 -13.91 32.70
CA VAL A 248 -18.22 -14.80 32.41
C VAL A 248 -17.92 -16.22 32.88
N MET A 249 -16.74 -16.76 32.59
CA MET A 249 -16.33 -18.10 33.02
C MET A 249 -16.31 -18.21 34.55
N ALA A 250 -15.71 -17.22 35.24
CA ALA A 250 -15.76 -17.13 36.70
C ALA A 250 -17.19 -17.01 37.26
N ARG A 251 -18.14 -16.44 36.51
CA ARG A 251 -19.56 -16.41 36.89
C ARG A 251 -20.24 -17.77 36.72
N LEU A 252 -19.92 -18.51 35.65
CA LEU A 252 -20.44 -19.86 35.40
C LEU A 252 -19.94 -20.86 36.44
N GLU A 253 -18.66 -20.81 36.83
CA GLU A 253 -18.12 -21.63 37.93
C GLU A 253 -18.86 -21.39 39.25
N ARG A 254 -19.09 -20.11 39.60
CA ARG A 254 -19.86 -19.73 40.80
C ARG A 254 -21.30 -20.24 40.77
N LEU A 255 -21.94 -20.25 39.60
CA LEU A 255 -23.29 -20.80 39.40
C LEU A 255 -23.29 -22.32 39.53
N GLY A 256 -22.34 -23.02 38.92
CA GLY A 256 -22.18 -24.48 39.06
C GLY A 256 -22.02 -24.89 40.53
N ALA A 257 -21.16 -24.18 41.27
CA ALA A 257 -20.94 -24.40 42.70
C ALA A 257 -22.14 -24.00 43.60
N GLN A 258 -23.15 -23.29 43.09
CA GLN A 258 -24.43 -23.07 43.77
C GLN A 258 -25.41 -24.21 43.49
N VAL A 259 -25.52 -24.64 42.23
CA VAL A 259 -26.38 -25.78 41.83
C VAL A 259 -25.96 -27.07 42.54
N GLU A 260 -24.66 -27.37 42.59
CA GLU A 260 -24.14 -28.58 43.27
C GLU A 260 -24.36 -28.56 44.80
N ARG A 261 -24.37 -27.36 45.41
CA ARG A 261 -24.76 -27.20 46.83
C ARG A 261 -26.26 -27.42 47.03
N LEU A 262 -27.09 -26.94 46.11
CA LEU A 262 -28.55 -27.10 46.19
C LEU A 262 -28.96 -28.57 46.00
N ASP A 263 -28.34 -29.29 45.06
CA ASP A 263 -28.58 -30.73 44.87
C ASP A 263 -28.18 -31.55 46.11
N ARG A 264 -27.07 -31.22 46.78
CA ARG A 264 -26.70 -31.81 48.08
C ARG A 264 -27.78 -31.60 49.15
N MET A 265 -28.23 -30.35 49.35
CA MET A 265 -29.28 -30.03 50.33
C MET A 265 -30.60 -30.76 50.04
N LEU A 266 -30.99 -30.88 48.76
CA LEU A 266 -32.19 -31.62 48.35
C LEU A 266 -32.06 -33.12 48.61
N ARG A 267 -30.89 -33.73 48.36
CA ARG A 267 -30.62 -35.14 48.69
C ARG A 267 -30.66 -35.41 50.19
N GLU A 268 -30.10 -34.50 51.00
CA GLU A 268 -30.14 -34.59 52.47
C GLU A 268 -31.57 -34.50 53.01
N GLN A 269 -32.39 -33.57 52.52
CA GLN A 269 -33.82 -33.50 52.88
C GLN A 269 -34.58 -34.78 52.47
N ARG A 270 -34.29 -35.34 51.29
CA ARG A 270 -34.91 -36.58 50.81
C ARG A 270 -34.46 -37.82 51.58
N GLY A 271 -33.27 -37.79 52.19
CA GLY A 271 -32.79 -38.80 53.13
C GLY A 271 -33.32 -38.65 54.56
N GLY A 272 -33.70 -37.43 54.97
CA GLY A 272 -34.23 -37.13 56.30
C GLY A 272 -35.74 -37.34 56.48
N GLY A 273 -36.50 -37.48 55.40
CA GLY A 273 -37.96 -37.63 55.42
C GLY A 273 -38.45 -38.92 54.79
N GLY A 274 -38.29 -40.07 55.47
CA GLY A 274 -38.77 -41.34 54.92
C GLY A 274 -38.32 -42.64 55.61
N ALA A 275 -38.19 -42.65 56.95
CA ALA A 275 -38.15 -43.90 57.70
C ALA A 275 -39.57 -44.30 58.13
N ASP A 276 -40.38 -44.73 57.17
CA ASP A 276 -41.56 -45.59 57.36
C ASP A 276 -41.98 -46.11 55.98
N GLY A 277 -42.08 -47.43 55.82
CA GLY A 277 -42.17 -48.06 54.49
C GLY A 277 -43.47 -48.81 54.25
N HIS A 278 -43.78 -49.03 52.97
CA HIS A 278 -44.47 -50.24 52.55
C HIS A 278 -43.93 -50.73 51.20
N ALA A 279 -43.54 -52.00 51.16
CA ALA A 279 -43.13 -52.69 49.95
C ALA A 279 -44.34 -53.36 49.27
N GLY A 280 -44.33 -53.40 47.94
CA GLY A 280 -45.29 -54.15 47.11
C GLY A 280 -44.57 -54.65 45.84
N PRO A 281 -44.58 -55.96 45.51
CA PRO A 281 -43.65 -56.52 44.52
C PRO A 281 -44.27 -56.79 43.14
N VAL A 282 -43.43 -56.77 42.08
CA VAL A 282 -43.68 -57.43 40.79
C VAL A 282 -42.36 -58.08 40.28
N PRO A 283 -42.36 -59.33 39.77
CA PRO A 283 -41.14 -60.09 39.43
C PRO A 283 -40.91 -60.21 37.89
N PRO A 284 -40.20 -61.21 37.32
CA PRO A 284 -38.79 -61.07 36.97
C PRO A 284 -38.44 -61.32 35.48
N ASP A 285 -37.22 -60.90 35.13
CA ASP A 285 -36.32 -61.32 34.03
C ASP A 285 -36.84 -61.44 32.57
N GLY A 286 -36.09 -60.79 31.66
CA GLY A 286 -36.27 -60.81 30.21
C GLY A 286 -35.03 -60.30 29.48
N ARG A 287 -33.91 -61.01 29.62
CA ARG A 287 -32.64 -60.80 28.88
C ARG A 287 -32.78 -61.23 27.40
N PRO A 288 -31.82 -60.98 26.46
CA PRO A 288 -30.44 -60.44 26.62
C PRO A 288 -30.10 -59.35 25.55
N GLU A 289 -28.87 -58.94 25.17
CA GLU A 289 -27.44 -59.24 25.50
C GLU A 289 -26.60 -57.94 25.57
N PRO A 290 -25.43 -57.91 26.26
CA PRO A 290 -24.34 -56.92 26.09
C PRO A 290 -23.31 -57.43 25.05
N PRO A 291 -22.07 -56.89 24.88
CA PRO A 291 -21.44 -55.63 25.32
C PRO A 291 -21.01 -54.74 24.10
N VAL A 292 -20.32 -53.61 24.27
CA VAL A 292 -18.84 -53.36 24.14
C VAL A 292 -18.73 -51.81 24.16
N GLY A 293 -17.71 -51.10 24.64
CA GLY A 293 -16.38 -51.43 25.18
C GLY A 293 -15.47 -50.20 25.01
N ALA A 294 -14.52 -50.00 25.94
CA ALA A 294 -13.71 -48.78 26.14
C ALA A 294 -12.90 -48.25 24.93
N GLY A 295 -12.47 -46.97 25.00
CA GLY A 295 -11.17 -46.56 24.43
C GLY A 295 -10.97 -45.08 24.04
N ALA A 296 -10.09 -44.39 24.78
CA ALA A 296 -9.10 -43.36 24.37
C ALA A 296 -9.39 -42.26 23.31
N GLY A 297 -8.84 -41.06 23.55
CA GLY A 297 -8.65 -40.01 22.51
C GLY A 297 -7.54 -40.36 21.50
N PRO A 298 -7.18 -39.46 20.55
CA PRO A 298 -6.62 -38.14 20.91
C PRO A 298 -7.02 -36.99 19.96
N ALA A 299 -6.34 -35.85 20.10
CA ALA A 299 -6.53 -34.62 19.31
C ALA A 299 -5.95 -34.67 17.88
N ALA A 300 -6.59 -33.94 16.97
CA ALA A 300 -5.96 -33.12 15.91
C ALA A 300 -7.05 -32.31 15.19
N GLY A 301 -6.78 -31.05 14.81
CA GLY A 301 -7.73 -30.23 14.05
C GLY A 301 -7.38 -30.15 12.55
N ALA A 302 -8.36 -29.76 11.73
CA ALA A 302 -8.15 -28.98 10.49
C ALA A 302 -9.50 -28.57 9.86
N GLY A 303 -9.64 -27.26 9.60
CA GLY A 303 -10.40 -26.61 8.53
C GLY A 303 -11.74 -27.17 8.02
N ALA A 304 -12.78 -26.34 8.13
CA ALA A 304 -13.45 -25.79 6.94
C ALA A 304 -14.28 -24.54 7.31
N ALA A 305 -13.95 -23.40 6.72
CA ALA A 305 -14.85 -22.23 6.70
C ALA A 305 -15.92 -22.42 5.60
N GLY A 306 -17.11 -21.84 5.76
CA GLY A 306 -18.10 -21.83 4.68
C GLY A 306 -19.48 -21.30 5.03
N ALA A 307 -19.69 -20.00 4.82
CA ALA A 307 -20.99 -19.31 4.81
C ALA A 307 -21.77 -19.35 6.16
N VAL A 308 -22.73 -18.46 6.46
CA VAL A 308 -23.60 -17.65 5.61
C VAL A 308 -23.76 -16.24 6.19
N ALA A 309 -23.61 -15.22 5.34
CA ALA A 309 -24.20 -13.91 5.59
C ALA A 309 -25.58 -13.86 4.91
N ALA A 310 -26.62 -13.40 5.61
CA ALA A 310 -27.72 -12.57 5.08
C ALA A 310 -28.86 -12.38 6.11
N LEU A 311 -29.66 -11.33 5.87
CA LEU A 311 -31.02 -11.08 6.40
C LEU A 311 -31.14 -10.63 7.88
N VAL A 312 -31.15 -9.32 8.11
CA VAL A 312 -32.41 -8.58 8.36
C VAL A 312 -32.30 -7.21 7.68
N GLY A 313 -33.37 -6.78 7.00
CA GLY A 313 -33.53 -5.41 6.50
C GLY A 313 -34.92 -4.88 6.86
N GLU A 314 -35.05 -3.55 6.84
CA GLU A 314 -36.29 -2.76 7.01
C GLU A 314 -36.99 -2.88 8.39
N GLY A 315 -37.48 -1.81 9.02
CA GLY A 315 -37.46 -0.39 8.69
C GLY A 315 -38.69 0.32 9.29
N ALA A 316 -38.53 1.47 9.96
CA ALA A 316 -39.63 2.39 10.31
C ALA A 316 -39.10 3.76 10.79
N ALA A 317 -39.87 4.83 10.53
CA ALA A 317 -39.51 6.20 10.89
C ALA A 317 -40.56 6.85 11.80
N ALA A 318 -40.10 7.67 12.76
CA ALA A 318 -40.78 8.79 13.46
C ALA A 318 -39.89 9.17 14.66
N GLY A 319 -39.73 10.41 15.10
CA GLY A 319 -40.34 11.68 14.69
C GLY A 319 -40.70 12.51 15.93
N GLY A 320 -40.12 13.71 16.07
CA GLY A 320 -40.46 14.64 17.17
C GLY A 320 -39.28 15.47 17.67
N GLY A 321 -39.29 16.78 17.38
CA GLY A 321 -38.41 17.76 18.04
C GLY A 321 -39.14 18.54 19.15
N ARG A 322 -38.46 19.57 19.67
CA ARG A 322 -38.77 20.54 20.76
C ARG A 322 -37.74 20.43 21.91
N ASP A 323 -37.26 21.49 22.56
CA ASP A 323 -37.31 22.95 22.34
C ASP A 323 -36.20 23.62 23.19
N ALA A 324 -35.84 24.87 22.82
CA ALA A 324 -35.27 25.95 23.66
C ALA A 324 -33.86 25.84 24.33
N ASP A 325 -32.98 26.72 23.83
CA ASP A 325 -31.85 27.40 24.53
C ASP A 325 -32.40 28.41 25.58
N PRO A 326 -31.65 28.82 26.65
CA PRO A 326 -30.80 30.02 26.53
C PRO A 326 -29.51 30.04 27.38
N GLY A 327 -28.36 29.96 26.72
CA GLY A 327 -27.33 31.01 26.70
C GLY A 327 -26.36 31.22 27.89
N ALA A 328 -25.07 31.34 27.58
CA ALA A 328 -24.19 32.41 28.09
C ALA A 328 -22.87 32.56 27.28
N ARG A 329 -22.62 33.81 26.86
CA ARG A 329 -21.32 34.52 26.64
C ARG A 329 -20.09 33.81 27.24
N GLY A 330 -18.91 33.72 26.64
CA GLY A 330 -18.31 34.48 25.53
C GLY A 330 -16.79 34.67 25.80
N ASN A 331 -16.05 35.14 24.78
CA ASN A 331 -14.61 35.51 24.78
C ASN A 331 -13.55 34.42 24.50
N ALA A 332 -12.84 34.67 23.40
CA ALA A 332 -11.39 34.48 23.24
C ALA A 332 -10.82 35.84 22.72
N PRO A 333 -9.50 35.97 22.52
CA PRO A 333 -8.40 35.81 23.47
C PRO A 333 -7.74 37.18 23.77
N LEU A 334 -6.84 37.26 24.75
CA LEU A 334 -6.02 38.46 25.00
C LEU A 334 -4.56 38.24 24.60
N ALA A 335 -4.03 39.19 23.81
CA ALA A 335 -2.61 39.32 23.51
C ALA A 335 -1.86 39.98 24.68
N VAL A 336 -0.54 39.78 24.72
CA VAL A 336 0.37 40.47 25.64
C VAL A 336 1.48 41.13 24.83
N GLU A 337 1.48 42.46 24.80
CA GLU A 337 2.62 43.28 24.41
C GLU A 337 3.45 43.70 25.64
N GLY A 338 4.75 43.93 25.43
CA GLY A 338 5.68 44.45 26.43
C GLY A 338 7.12 44.22 25.96
N SER A 339 7.75 45.14 25.21
CA SER A 339 8.36 46.40 25.69
C SER A 339 9.77 46.20 26.27
N GLY A 340 10.77 46.89 25.71
CA GLY A 340 12.10 47.03 26.32
C GLY A 340 13.30 46.99 25.34
N ALA A 341 13.61 48.10 24.69
CA ALA A 341 14.97 48.40 24.22
C ALA A 341 15.63 49.40 25.20
N PRO A 342 16.99 49.45 25.27
CA PRO A 342 17.62 50.68 24.75
C PRO A 342 19.02 50.51 24.10
N GLU A 343 19.24 51.39 23.10
CA GLU A 343 20.45 52.15 22.71
C GLU A 343 21.90 51.64 22.89
N GLY A 344 22.75 51.88 21.86
CA GLY A 344 24.19 52.11 22.03
C GLY A 344 25.12 51.59 20.91
N GLY A 345 25.48 52.44 19.93
CA GLY A 345 26.62 52.20 19.01
C GLY A 345 27.98 52.65 19.60
N PRO A 346 29.10 52.77 18.83
CA PRO A 346 29.18 52.84 17.36
C PRO A 346 30.35 52.05 16.70
N GLY A 347 30.46 52.12 15.36
CA GLY A 347 31.75 52.05 14.65
C GLY A 347 31.88 50.99 13.55
N PRO A 348 32.30 51.34 12.31
CA PRO A 348 32.37 50.40 11.19
C PRO A 348 33.79 49.85 10.94
N LEU A 349 33.87 48.65 10.36
CA LEU A 349 35.06 48.16 9.66
C LEU A 349 34.69 47.80 8.22
N ALA A 350 35.08 48.68 7.29
CA ALA A 350 35.15 48.33 5.89
C ALA A 350 36.46 47.56 5.63
N LEU A 351 36.37 46.45 4.90
CA LEU A 351 37.49 45.95 4.12
C LEU A 351 37.03 45.67 2.69
N GLU A 352 37.86 46.09 1.77
CA GLU A 352 37.80 45.84 0.32
C GLU A 352 37.75 44.32 0.07
N GLY A 353 37.16 43.79 -1.00
CA GLY A 353 37.09 44.33 -2.36
C GLY A 353 37.67 43.26 -3.29
N GLY A 354 36.87 42.23 -3.57
CA GLY A 354 37.26 41.07 -4.40
C GLY A 354 36.21 40.80 -5.46
N ALA A 355 36.34 41.45 -6.62
CA ALA A 355 35.36 41.35 -7.69
C ALA A 355 35.60 40.09 -8.54
N ILE A 356 34.64 39.16 -8.57
CA ILE A 356 34.55 38.11 -9.61
C ILE A 356 33.09 37.98 -10.06
N GLY A 357 32.85 38.19 -11.37
CA GLY A 357 31.81 37.53 -12.16
C GLY A 357 30.34 37.76 -11.77
N ALA A 358 29.69 38.72 -12.41
CA ALA A 358 28.23 38.81 -12.41
C ALA A 358 27.59 37.70 -13.27
N HIS A 359 26.80 36.83 -12.65
CA HIS A 359 25.75 36.05 -13.31
C HIS A 359 24.49 36.07 -12.43
N GLY A 360 23.77 37.19 -12.48
CA GLY A 360 22.43 37.33 -11.89
C GLY A 360 21.35 37.15 -12.95
N GLY A 361 20.25 36.48 -12.61
CA GLY A 361 19.05 36.38 -13.47
C GLY A 361 18.68 34.97 -13.93
N SER A 362 18.36 34.07 -12.98
CA SER A 362 17.64 32.81 -13.28
C SER A 362 16.91 32.24 -12.06
N GLY A 363 17.42 32.48 -10.85
CA GLY A 363 16.94 31.84 -9.62
C GLY A 363 15.52 32.16 -9.17
N CYS A 364 14.95 33.34 -9.50
CA CYS A 364 13.63 33.74 -9.01
C CYS A 364 12.48 33.46 -10.00
N ALA A 365 12.77 33.30 -11.30
CA ALA A 365 11.74 33.23 -12.33
C ALA A 365 10.91 31.94 -12.23
N TRP A 366 11.54 30.78 -11.98
CA TRP A 366 10.82 29.50 -11.85
C TRP A 366 9.99 29.44 -10.56
N GLU A 367 10.45 30.08 -9.48
CA GLU A 367 9.79 30.11 -8.18
C GLU A 367 8.52 30.99 -8.24
N GLU A 368 8.61 32.13 -8.93
CA GLU A 368 7.46 33.00 -9.22
C GLU A 368 6.48 32.34 -10.21
N GLN A 369 6.97 31.66 -11.25
CA GLN A 369 6.12 30.90 -12.19
C GLN A 369 5.37 29.74 -11.49
N ALA A 370 6.03 29.01 -10.58
CA ALA A 370 5.41 27.96 -9.79
C ALA A 370 4.31 28.51 -8.86
N PHE A 371 4.55 29.65 -8.22
CA PHE A 371 3.54 30.34 -7.40
C PHE A 371 2.37 30.88 -8.23
N GLN A 372 2.62 31.39 -9.45
CA GLN A 372 1.58 31.82 -10.39
C GLN A 372 0.70 30.62 -10.80
N ASN A 373 1.30 29.49 -11.17
CA ASN A 373 0.59 28.26 -11.56
C ASN A 373 -0.26 27.72 -10.40
N ALA A 374 0.28 27.63 -9.19
CA ALA A 374 -0.47 27.21 -8.00
C ALA A 374 -1.65 28.15 -7.68
N ARG A 375 -1.46 29.47 -7.84
CA ARG A 375 -2.53 30.46 -7.68
C ARG A 375 -3.60 30.34 -8.76
N MET A 376 -3.24 30.11 -10.02
CA MET A 376 -4.18 29.92 -11.14
C MET A 376 -5.08 28.70 -10.93
N VAL A 377 -4.51 27.55 -10.52
CA VAL A 377 -5.29 26.34 -10.20
C VAL A 377 -6.26 26.59 -9.04
N SER A 378 -5.79 27.24 -7.97
CA SER A 378 -6.63 27.58 -6.81
C SER A 378 -7.75 28.59 -7.16
N LEU A 379 -7.45 29.56 -8.03
CA LEU A 379 -8.43 30.52 -8.55
C LEU A 379 -9.49 29.84 -9.41
N GLY A 380 -9.11 28.89 -10.27
CA GLY A 380 -10.03 28.09 -11.07
C GLY A 380 -11.01 27.26 -10.24
N VAL A 381 -10.52 26.60 -9.19
CA VAL A 381 -11.35 25.87 -8.21
C VAL A 381 -12.31 26.81 -7.46
N PHE A 382 -11.87 28.02 -7.12
CA PHE A 382 -12.69 29.02 -6.44
C PHE A 382 -13.77 29.60 -7.37
N LEU A 383 -13.42 29.95 -8.61
CA LEU A 383 -14.34 30.41 -9.65
C LEU A 383 -15.39 29.35 -9.99
N GLY A 384 -15.01 28.08 -10.12
CA GLY A 384 -15.96 26.98 -10.34
C GLY A 384 -16.99 26.85 -9.20
N LYS A 385 -16.54 26.96 -7.94
CA LYS A 385 -17.43 26.96 -6.76
C LYS A 385 -18.31 28.22 -6.68
N ALA A 386 -17.83 29.36 -7.17
CA ALA A 386 -18.63 30.59 -7.25
C ALA A 386 -19.69 30.52 -8.36
N LEU A 387 -19.34 30.03 -9.55
CA LEU A 387 -20.27 29.83 -10.67
C LEU A 387 -21.39 28.85 -10.31
N ALA A 388 -21.06 27.75 -9.64
CA ALA A 388 -22.03 26.75 -9.16
C ALA A 388 -23.03 27.32 -8.14
N ARG A 389 -22.69 28.41 -7.44
CA ARG A 389 -23.59 29.13 -6.51
C ARG A 389 -24.44 30.21 -7.19
N LEU A 390 -24.09 30.62 -8.41
CA LEU A 390 -24.80 31.65 -9.18
C LEU A 390 -25.82 31.08 -10.18
N LEU A 391 -25.87 29.76 -10.35
CA LEU A 391 -26.93 29.09 -11.14
C LEU A 391 -28.20 28.96 -10.29
N PRO A 392 -29.31 29.65 -10.63
CA PRO A 392 -30.55 29.55 -9.88
C PRO A 392 -31.19 28.16 -10.04
N GLY A 393 -31.56 27.54 -8.93
CA GLY A 393 -32.06 26.18 -8.90
C GLY A 393 -33.35 25.98 -9.71
N ARG A 394 -33.31 25.08 -10.69
CA ARG A 394 -34.52 24.61 -11.39
C ARG A 394 -35.23 23.59 -10.50
N THR A 395 -36.29 24.05 -9.84
CA THR A 395 -37.17 23.26 -8.99
C THR A 395 -37.84 22.11 -9.75
N ARG A 396 -38.03 20.98 -9.06
CA ARG A 396 -38.95 19.92 -9.52
C ARG A 396 -40.37 20.48 -9.67
N ARG A 397 -41.07 20.14 -10.75
CA ARG A 397 -42.53 19.92 -10.71
C ARG A 397 -42.98 18.91 -11.75
N ASN A 398 -43.88 18.03 -11.35
CA ASN A 398 -44.42 16.92 -12.16
C ASN A 398 -45.41 17.43 -13.21
N GLY A 399 -45.62 16.65 -14.28
CA GLY A 399 -46.66 16.92 -15.28
C GLY A 399 -46.72 15.90 -16.42
N PHE A 400 -47.12 14.65 -16.14
CA PHE A 400 -47.57 13.72 -17.18
C PHE A 400 -48.99 14.12 -17.63
N PRO A 401 -49.28 14.22 -18.94
CA PRO A 401 -50.65 14.32 -19.43
C PRO A 401 -51.29 12.93 -19.50
N SER A 402 -52.49 12.77 -18.92
CA SER A 402 -53.36 11.61 -19.14
C SER A 402 -54.33 11.91 -20.29
N PRO A 403 -54.61 10.96 -21.20
CA PRO A 403 -55.50 11.20 -22.33
C PRO A 403 -56.97 10.91 -21.96
N ASN A 404 -57.68 11.89 -21.38
CA ASN A 404 -59.14 11.98 -21.55
C ASN A 404 -59.72 13.38 -21.25
N ASP A 405 -60.94 13.59 -21.73
CA ASP A 405 -61.88 14.69 -21.47
C ASP A 405 -61.66 16.07 -22.12
N ARG A 406 -62.29 16.18 -23.31
CA ARG A 406 -63.11 17.30 -23.86
C ARG A 406 -62.45 18.63 -24.22
#